data_AF-A0A4R5CQW5-F1
#
_entry.id   AF-A0A4R5CQW5-F1
#
_cell.length_a   1.000
_cell.length_b   1.000
_cell.length_c   1.000
_cell.angle_alpha   90.00
_cell.angle_beta   90.00
_cell.angle_gamma   90.00
#
_symmetry.space_group_name_H-M   'P 1'
#
loop_
_entity.id
_entity.type
_entity.pdbx_description
1 polymer ?
#
loop_
_entity_poly.entity_id
_entity_poly.type
_entity_poly.pdbx_seq_one_letter_code
_entity_poly.pdbx_strand_id
1 'polypeptide(L)'
;MRSSPSAELAQVAAVLHEEKDVESTVDVVLRHARAITGAEAATVVLTPGHGVAMMWATCGSLARTGWASVLSLRLDTRRTAIGALSVYSPRAHAFGGDVAELARVYAQHAAVALASAQAESGLRWAMDARHVIGQAQGILMERHGLDAETAFAMLRNRARDRGVKLSERAEGIVAGE
;
A
#
# COMPACT_ATOMS: atom_id res chain seq x y z
N MET A 1 -1.20 -14.57 -32.85
CA MET A 1 -0.92 -13.13 -32.92
C MET A 1 -0.53 -12.70 -31.52
N ARG A 2 0.76 -12.48 -31.24
CA ARG A 2 1.22 -12.07 -29.89
C ARG A 2 0.95 -10.57 -29.75
N SER A 3 0.34 -10.16 -28.65
CA SER A 3 0.11 -8.76 -28.28
C SER A 3 1.42 -7.98 -28.33
N SER A 4 1.39 -6.74 -28.84
CA SER A 4 2.57 -5.87 -28.83
C SER A 4 2.92 -5.47 -27.39
N PRO A 5 4.20 -5.28 -27.03
CA PRO A 5 4.61 -4.87 -25.67
C PRO A 5 3.88 -3.62 -25.17
N SER A 6 3.61 -2.66 -26.06
CA SER A 6 2.84 -1.46 -25.73
C SER A 6 1.36 -1.72 -25.41
N ALA A 7 0.76 -2.75 -26.00
CA ALA A 7 -0.64 -3.13 -25.73
C ALA A 7 -0.74 -3.87 -24.40
N GLU A 8 0.25 -4.71 -24.06
CA GLU A 8 0.35 -5.34 -22.74
C GLU A 8 0.59 -4.29 -21.64
N LEU A 9 1.42 -3.28 -21.90
CA LEU A 9 1.64 -2.17 -20.98
C LEU A 9 0.39 -1.32 -20.75
N ALA A 10 -0.39 -1.05 -21.81
CA ALA A 10 -1.66 -0.32 -21.69
C ALA A 10 -2.71 -1.14 -20.92
N GLN A 11 -2.74 -2.46 -21.12
CA GLN A 11 -3.66 -3.36 -20.42
C GLN A 11 -3.29 -3.52 -18.95
N VAL A 12 -2.00 -3.61 -18.63
CA VAL A 12 -1.49 -3.59 -17.25
C VAL A 12 -1.81 -2.26 -16.57
N ALA A 13 -1.63 -1.13 -17.24
CA ALA A 13 -1.97 0.18 -16.69
C ALA A 13 -3.48 0.35 -16.44
N ALA A 14 -4.33 -0.18 -17.32
CA ALA A 14 -5.78 -0.16 -17.16
C ALA A 14 -6.24 -1.04 -15.98
N VAL A 15 -5.76 -2.28 -15.90
CA VAL A 15 -6.10 -3.23 -14.82
C VAL A 15 -5.62 -2.72 -13.45
N LEU A 16 -4.50 -2.00 -13.41
CA LEU A 16 -3.98 -1.41 -12.18
C LEU A 16 -4.72 -0.13 -11.73
N HIS A 17 -5.58 0.45 -12.56
CA HIS A 17 -6.28 1.71 -12.26
C HIS A 17 -7.75 1.54 -11.87
N GLU A 18 -8.30 0.31 -11.97
CA GLU A 18 -9.71 0.04 -11.64
C GLU A 18 -9.91 -0.39 -10.17
N GLU A 19 -8.86 -0.81 -9.47
CA GLU A 19 -8.93 -1.34 -8.11
C GLU A 19 -8.67 -0.26 -7.04
N LYS A 20 -9.58 -0.20 -6.06
CA LYS A 20 -9.79 0.99 -5.21
C LYS A 20 -9.10 0.92 -3.85
N ASP A 21 -8.52 -0.21 -3.48
CA ASP A 21 -7.82 -0.41 -2.20
C ASP A 21 -6.44 -1.04 -2.41
N VAL A 22 -5.58 -0.87 -1.40
CA VAL A 22 -4.17 -1.26 -1.47
C VAL A 22 -4.01 -2.78 -1.55
N GLU A 23 -4.85 -3.54 -0.85
CA GLU A 23 -4.76 -5.00 -0.77
C GLU A 23 -5.09 -5.64 -2.13
N SER A 24 -6.22 -5.24 -2.72
CA SER A 24 -6.61 -5.66 -4.08
C SER A 24 -5.55 -5.29 -5.12
N THR A 25 -4.98 -4.09 -5.01
CA THR A 25 -3.89 -3.64 -5.90
C THR A 25 -2.65 -4.52 -5.75
N VAL A 26 -2.24 -4.86 -4.52
CA VAL A 26 -1.11 -5.76 -4.26
C VAL A 26 -1.35 -7.14 -4.88
N ASP A 27 -2.55 -7.70 -4.74
CA ASP A 27 -2.89 -9.01 -5.31
C ASP A 27 -2.79 -9.04 -6.83
N VAL A 28 -3.30 -8.00 -7.50
CA VAL A 28 -3.16 -7.83 -8.95
C VAL A 28 -1.69 -7.71 -9.32
N VAL A 29 -0.91 -6.97 -8.53
CA VAL A 29 0.53 -6.78 -8.77
C VAL A 29 1.27 -8.11 -8.70
N LEU A 30 1.05 -8.87 -7.64
CA LEU A 30 1.68 -10.17 -7.42
C LEU A 30 1.32 -11.18 -8.51
N ARG A 31 0.05 -11.22 -8.92
CA ARG A 31 -0.45 -12.12 -9.96
C ARG A 31 0.23 -11.84 -11.30
N HIS A 32 0.30 -10.58 -11.70
CA HIS A 32 0.94 -10.19 -12.96
C HIS A 32 2.46 -10.35 -12.91
N ALA A 33 3.11 -10.01 -11.80
CA ALA A 33 4.54 -10.23 -11.63
C ALA A 33 4.92 -11.69 -11.88
N ARG A 34 4.16 -12.66 -11.35
CA ARG A 34 4.36 -14.09 -11.64
C ARG A 34 4.12 -14.42 -13.11
N ALA A 35 3.03 -13.92 -13.70
CA ALA A 35 2.68 -14.21 -15.09
C ALA A 35 3.73 -13.73 -16.10
N ILE A 36 4.27 -12.52 -15.92
CA ILE A 36 5.26 -11.95 -16.86
C ILE A 36 6.67 -12.51 -16.66
N THR A 37 7.02 -12.92 -15.44
CA THR A 37 8.37 -13.43 -15.12
C THR A 37 8.48 -14.94 -15.17
N GLY A 38 7.35 -15.65 -15.18
CA GLY A 38 7.30 -17.10 -15.00
C GLY A 38 7.68 -17.56 -13.59
N ALA A 39 7.76 -16.65 -12.63
CA ALA A 39 8.14 -16.97 -11.25
C ALA A 39 7.06 -17.78 -10.52
N GLU A 40 7.52 -18.74 -9.73
CA GLU A 40 6.68 -19.60 -8.91
C GLU A 40 6.12 -18.87 -7.68
N ALA A 41 6.82 -17.85 -7.18
CA ALA A 41 6.34 -16.99 -6.10
C ALA A 41 6.68 -15.52 -6.34
N ALA A 42 5.88 -14.63 -5.75
CA ALA A 42 6.12 -13.20 -5.73
C ALA A 42 5.72 -12.62 -4.37
N THR A 43 6.42 -11.59 -3.91
CA THR A 43 6.12 -10.84 -2.70
C THR A 43 6.27 -9.35 -2.95
N VAL A 44 5.43 -8.56 -2.28
CA VAL A 44 5.56 -7.10 -2.24
C VAL A 44 5.76 -6.72 -0.79
N VAL A 45 6.82 -5.99 -0.52
CA VAL A 45 7.06 -5.37 0.77
C VAL A 45 6.76 -3.88 0.60
N LEU A 46 5.66 -3.44 1.21
CA LEU A 46 5.34 -2.02 1.27
C LEU A 46 6.14 -1.37 2.39
N THR A 47 6.67 -0.19 2.11
CA THR A 47 7.33 0.62 3.12
C THR A 47 6.24 1.31 3.96
N PRO A 48 6.15 1.07 5.29
CA PRO A 48 5.26 1.86 6.14
C PRO A 48 5.70 3.32 6.05
N GLY A 49 4.74 4.27 6.09
CA GLY A 49 4.94 5.70 5.82
C GLY A 49 6.36 6.26 6.03
N HIS A 50 6.89 6.93 5.00
CA HIS A 50 8.17 7.65 4.96
C HIS A 50 9.34 6.99 5.73
N GLY A 51 9.80 5.81 5.30
CA GLY A 51 11.02 5.24 5.88
C GLY A 51 11.46 3.94 5.25
N VAL A 52 12.43 4.02 4.32
CA VAL A 52 13.04 2.91 3.56
C VAL A 52 13.33 1.69 4.44
N ALA A 53 12.68 0.56 4.14
CA ALA A 53 13.18 -0.76 4.54
C ALA A 53 13.92 -1.39 3.36
N MET A 54 15.25 -1.25 3.34
CA MET A 54 16.11 -2.02 2.45
C MET A 54 16.28 -3.42 3.05
N MET A 55 15.66 -4.44 2.46
CA MET A 55 16.02 -5.82 2.77
C MET A 55 17.00 -6.34 1.71
N TRP A 56 18.26 -6.40 2.10
CA TRP A 56 19.30 -7.15 1.40
C TRP A 56 19.14 -8.63 1.75
N ALA A 57 18.69 -9.45 0.81
CA ALA A 57 18.83 -10.90 0.94
C ALA A 57 20.13 -11.30 0.26
N THR A 58 21.15 -11.63 1.04
CA THR A 58 22.37 -12.27 0.54
C THR A 58 22.01 -13.67 0.03
N CYS A 59 22.42 -13.99 -1.20
CA CYS A 59 22.12 -15.21 -1.95
C CYS A 59 22.28 -16.53 -1.16
N GLY A 60 23.15 -16.56 -0.13
CA GLY A 60 23.39 -17.74 0.71
C GLY A 60 22.21 -18.22 1.56
N SER A 61 21.22 -17.37 1.89
CA SER A 61 20.07 -17.77 2.72
C SER A 61 18.91 -18.39 1.92
N LEU A 62 18.86 -18.20 0.59
CA LEU A 62 17.81 -18.74 -0.29
C LEU A 62 17.95 -20.25 -0.53
N ALA A 63 19.16 -20.80 -0.44
CA ALA A 63 19.38 -22.23 -0.65
C ALA A 63 18.60 -23.11 0.36
N ARG A 64 18.33 -22.59 1.57
CA ARG A 64 17.53 -23.29 2.60
C ARG A 64 16.02 -23.18 2.40
N THR A 65 15.55 -22.33 1.49
CA THR A 65 14.13 -22.09 1.23
C THR A 65 13.61 -22.80 -0.02
N GLY A 66 14.49 -23.48 -0.77
CA GLY A 66 14.14 -24.15 -2.03
C GLY A 66 14.17 -23.24 -3.27
N TRP A 67 14.53 -21.96 -3.10
CA TRP A 67 14.67 -21.01 -4.21
C TRP A 67 16.12 -20.96 -4.70
N ALA A 68 16.32 -21.03 -6.02
CA ALA A 68 17.63 -20.97 -6.65
C ALA A 68 17.90 -19.62 -7.35
N SER A 69 16.88 -18.78 -7.52
CA SER A 69 17.03 -17.41 -8.02
C SER A 69 15.95 -16.48 -7.47
N VAL A 70 16.32 -15.21 -7.32
CA VAL A 70 15.42 -14.11 -6.94
C VAL A 70 15.70 -12.90 -7.82
N LEU A 71 14.65 -12.20 -8.23
CA LEU A 71 14.74 -10.87 -8.83
C LEU A 71 13.97 -9.89 -7.93
N SER A 72 14.68 -8.89 -7.41
CA SER A 72 14.10 -7.86 -6.54
C SER A 72 14.17 -6.51 -7.24
N LEU A 73 13.02 -5.85 -7.33
CA LEU A 73 12.82 -4.60 -8.04
C LEU A 73 12.28 -3.57 -7.07
N ARG A 74 12.81 -2.35 -7.16
CA ARG A 74 12.29 -1.23 -6.37
C ARG A 74 10.94 -0.80 -6.92
N LEU A 75 10.01 -0.56 -6.01
CA LEU A 75 8.76 0.12 -6.30
C LEU A 75 8.90 1.55 -5.79
N ASP A 76 9.35 2.45 -6.66
CA ASP A 76 9.43 3.86 -6.35
C ASP A 76 8.81 4.71 -7.46
N THR A 77 8.28 5.85 -7.04
CA THR A 77 7.88 6.94 -7.92
C THR A 77 8.92 8.05 -7.81
N ARG A 78 8.83 9.09 -8.66
CA ARG A 78 9.72 10.26 -8.55
C ARG A 78 9.68 10.95 -7.18
N ARG A 79 8.62 10.74 -6.39
CA ARG A 79 8.36 11.46 -5.14
C ARG A 79 8.49 10.59 -3.89
N THR A 80 8.27 9.28 -4.02
CA THR A 80 8.11 8.41 -2.85
C THR A 80 8.57 6.99 -3.16
N ALA A 81 9.31 6.41 -2.22
CA ALA A 81 9.58 4.97 -2.21
C ALA A 81 8.35 4.24 -1.66
N ILE A 82 7.75 3.39 -2.48
CA ILE A 82 6.54 2.62 -2.15
C ILE A 82 6.93 1.31 -1.49
N GLY A 83 8.00 0.67 -1.96
CA GLY A 83 8.42 -0.63 -1.47
C GLY A 83 9.35 -1.38 -2.41
N ALA A 84 9.27 -2.70 -2.37
CA ALA A 84 9.97 -3.59 -3.27
C ALA A 84 9.06 -4.75 -3.72
N LEU A 85 9.25 -5.17 -4.97
CA LEU A 85 8.65 -6.37 -5.55
C LEU A 85 9.77 -7.40 -5.71
N SER A 86 9.58 -8.58 -5.14
CA SER A 86 10.49 -9.71 -5.30
C SER A 86 9.78 -10.88 -5.95
N VAL A 87 10.41 -11.51 -6.92
CA VAL A 87 9.94 -12.74 -7.56
C VAL A 87 10.98 -13.85 -7.39
N TYR A 88 10.52 -15.08 -7.23
CA TYR A 88 11.34 -16.22 -6.82
C TYR A 88 11.16 -17.39 -7.77
N SER A 89 12.24 -18.12 -8.05
CA SER A 89 12.20 -19.34 -8.83
C SER A 89 13.13 -20.43 -8.26
N PRO A 90 12.75 -21.72 -8.33
CA PRO A 90 13.61 -22.83 -7.93
C PRO A 90 14.62 -23.18 -9.02
N ARG A 91 14.53 -22.54 -10.21
CA ARG A 91 15.53 -22.67 -11.27
C ARG A 91 16.61 -21.61 -11.11
N ALA A 92 17.87 -22.02 -11.21
CA ALA A 92 18.98 -21.09 -11.28
C ALA A 92 18.90 -20.25 -12.57
N HIS A 93 19.25 -18.97 -12.49
CA HIS A 93 19.24 -18.05 -13.64
C HIS A 93 17.89 -17.92 -14.38
N ALA A 94 16.75 -18.10 -13.68
CA ALA A 94 15.42 -18.03 -14.28
C ALA A 94 15.08 -16.66 -14.88
N PHE A 95 15.68 -15.59 -14.35
CA PHE A 95 15.42 -14.21 -14.76
C PHE A 95 16.54 -13.69 -15.66
N GLY A 96 16.50 -14.09 -16.93
CA GLY A 96 17.42 -13.58 -17.96
C GLY A 96 17.19 -12.09 -18.27
N GLY A 97 18.05 -11.49 -19.10
CA GLY A 97 18.03 -10.05 -19.41
C GLY A 97 16.67 -9.51 -19.87
N ASP A 98 16.03 -10.17 -20.84
CA ASP A 98 14.73 -9.73 -21.36
C ASP A 98 13.62 -9.80 -20.30
N VAL A 99 13.65 -10.83 -19.46
CA VAL A 99 12.68 -11.00 -18.36
C VAL A 99 12.90 -9.94 -17.28
N ALA A 100 14.16 -9.67 -16.95
CA ALA A 100 14.51 -8.63 -15.97
C ALA A 100 14.11 -7.23 -16.46
N GLU A 101 14.30 -6.93 -17.74
CA GLU A 101 13.87 -5.66 -18.34
C GLU A 101 12.35 -5.51 -18.36
N LEU A 102 11.62 -6.56 -18.77
CA LEU A 102 10.16 -6.55 -18.72
C LEU A 102 9.65 -6.35 -17.29
N ALA A 103 10.23 -7.07 -16.33
CA ALA A 103 9.87 -6.95 -14.92
C ALA A 103 10.19 -5.56 -14.37
N ARG A 104 11.29 -4.93 -14.80
CA ARG A 104 11.66 -3.56 -14.41
C ARG A 104 10.65 -2.52 -14.91
N VAL A 105 10.21 -2.62 -16.16
CA VAL A 105 9.15 -1.74 -16.70
C VAL A 105 7.86 -1.96 -15.93
N TYR A 106 7.49 -3.21 -15.68
CA TYR A 106 6.33 -3.56 -14.89
C TYR A 106 6.37 -2.97 -13.47
N ALA A 107 7.50 -3.07 -12.78
CA ALA A 107 7.69 -2.53 -11.43
C ALA A 107 7.46 -1.01 -11.36
N GLN A 108 7.80 -0.26 -12.42
CA GLN A 108 7.52 1.18 -12.49
C GLN A 108 6.01 1.47 -12.52
N HIS A 109 5.25 0.69 -13.29
CA HIS A 109 3.79 0.83 -13.35
C HIS A 109 3.12 0.37 -12.05
N ALA A 110 3.57 -0.75 -11.48
CA ALA A 110 3.11 -1.23 -10.19
C ALA A 110 3.34 -0.20 -9.08
N ALA A 111 4.49 0.49 -9.08
CA ALA A 111 4.79 1.56 -8.12
C ALA A 111 3.80 2.72 -8.22
N VAL A 112 3.44 3.15 -9.44
CA VAL A 112 2.44 4.22 -9.64
C VAL A 112 1.07 3.79 -9.14
N ALA A 113 0.62 2.59 -9.49
CA ALA A 113 -0.67 2.06 -9.07
C ALA A 113 -0.80 1.96 -7.55
N LEU A 114 0.20 1.38 -6.89
CA LEU A 114 0.24 1.26 -5.43
C LEU A 114 0.29 2.63 -4.75
N ALA A 115 1.02 3.60 -5.32
CA ALA A 115 1.02 4.96 -4.80
C ALA A 115 -0.36 5.62 -4.89
N SER A 116 -1.07 5.42 -6.01
CA SER A 116 -2.44 5.92 -6.20
C SER A 116 -3.42 5.28 -5.21
N ALA A 117 -3.38 3.95 -5.05
CA ALA A 117 -4.22 3.24 -4.09
C ALA A 117 -3.95 3.68 -2.65
N GLN A 118 -2.69 3.89 -2.27
CA GLN A 118 -2.31 4.41 -0.95
C GLN A 118 -2.84 5.84 -0.72
N ALA A 119 -2.71 6.72 -1.71
CA ALA A 119 -3.20 8.09 -1.62
C ALA A 119 -4.73 8.14 -1.48
N GLU A 120 -5.44 7.34 -2.27
CA GLU A 120 -6.91 7.27 -2.21
C GLU A 120 -7.40 6.69 -0.89
N SER A 121 -6.79 5.59 -0.42
CA SER A 121 -7.10 5.01 0.88
C SER A 121 -6.85 5.99 2.02
N GLY A 122 -5.75 6.76 1.96
CA GLY A 122 -5.43 7.79 2.95
C GLY A 122 -6.44 8.94 2.95
N LEU A 123 -6.90 9.37 1.77
CA LEU A 123 -7.95 10.39 1.64
C LEU A 123 -9.27 9.91 2.22
N ARG A 124 -9.71 8.69 1.90
CA ARG A 124 -10.94 8.10 2.46
C ARG A 124 -10.87 8.03 3.98
N TRP A 125 -9.77 7.51 4.52
CA TRP A 125 -9.56 7.46 5.97
C TRP A 125 -9.64 8.84 6.63
N ALA A 126 -9.02 9.86 6.02
CA ALA A 126 -9.06 11.22 6.53
C ALA A 126 -10.49 11.82 6.49
N MET A 127 -11.27 11.49 5.46
CA MET A 127 -12.67 11.90 5.35
C MET A 127 -13.54 11.24 6.43
N ASP A 128 -13.40 9.94 6.62
CA ASP A 128 -14.14 9.17 7.64
C ASP A 128 -13.79 9.67 9.05
N ALA A 129 -12.49 9.89 9.31
CA ALA A 129 -12.02 10.46 10.57
C ALA A 129 -12.63 11.86 10.81
N ARG A 130 -12.64 12.74 9.80
CA ARG A 130 -13.25 14.06 9.92
C ARG A 130 -14.77 13.96 10.19
N HIS A 131 -15.45 13.02 9.55
CA HIS A 131 -16.88 12.81 9.73
C HIS A 131 -17.20 12.41 11.18
N VAL A 132 -16.57 11.37 11.70
CA VAL A 132 -16.83 10.88 13.06
C VAL A 132 -16.41 11.89 14.14
N ILE A 133 -15.30 12.61 13.93
CA ILE A 133 -14.86 13.71 14.80
C ILE A 133 -15.91 14.82 14.85
N GLY A 134 -16.48 15.21 13.70
CA GLY A 134 -17.53 16.22 13.63
C GLY A 134 -18.80 15.79 14.35
N GLN A 135 -19.21 14.52 14.22
CA GLN A 135 -20.35 13.95 14.95
C GLN A 135 -20.12 13.99 16.47
N ALA A 136 -18.98 13.51 16.95
CA ALA A 136 -18.64 13.54 18.36
C ALA A 136 -18.58 14.97 18.91
N GLN A 137 -18.04 15.91 18.14
CA GLN A 137 -18.04 17.32 18.51
C GLN A 137 -19.46 17.86 18.66
N GLY A 138 -20.37 17.56 17.72
CA GLY A 138 -21.78 17.95 17.80
C GLY A 138 -22.48 17.38 19.04
N ILE A 139 -22.24 16.11 19.38
CA ILE A 139 -22.76 15.48 20.61
C ILE A 139 -22.23 16.20 21.85
N LEU A 140 -20.94 16.53 21.89
CA LEU A 140 -20.36 17.25 23.04
C LEU A 140 -20.90 18.68 23.16
N MET A 141 -21.09 19.37 22.04
CA MET A 141 -21.70 20.70 22.00
C MET A 141 -23.10 20.69 22.61
N GLU A 142 -23.95 19.75 22.17
CA GLU A 142 -25.32 19.61 22.66
C GLU A 142 -25.35 19.20 24.13
N ARG A 143 -24.60 18.17 24.52
CA ARG A 143 -24.64 17.59 25.88
C ARG A 143 -24.05 18.50 26.95
N HIS A 144 -23.06 19.32 26.59
CA HIS A 144 -22.32 20.15 27.54
C HIS A 144 -22.51 21.65 27.32
N GLY A 145 -23.34 22.06 26.36
CA GLY A 145 -23.55 23.48 26.03
C GLY A 145 -22.28 24.20 25.56
N LEU A 146 -21.38 23.47 24.89
CA LEU A 146 -20.08 23.98 24.46
C LEU A 146 -20.14 24.54 23.05
N ASP A 147 -19.30 25.54 22.76
CA ASP A 147 -19.01 25.89 21.37
C ASP A 147 -18.14 24.82 20.69
N ALA A 148 -18.03 24.93 19.37
CA ALA A 148 -17.29 24.00 18.53
C ALA A 148 -15.81 23.88 18.93
N GLU A 149 -15.16 24.98 19.24
CA GLU A 149 -13.73 25.01 19.59
C GLU A 149 -13.47 24.31 20.93
N THR A 150 -14.31 24.59 21.92
CA THR A 150 -14.23 24.01 23.27
C THR A 150 -14.57 22.51 23.24
N ALA A 151 -15.58 22.11 22.46
CA ALA A 151 -15.92 20.70 22.27
C ALA A 151 -14.78 19.92 21.58
N PHE A 152 -14.15 20.51 20.56
CA PHE A 152 -12.99 19.90 19.90
C PHE A 152 -11.79 19.78 20.85
N ALA A 153 -11.51 20.83 21.63
CA ALA A 153 -10.45 20.82 22.63
C ALA A 153 -10.68 19.74 23.69
N MET A 154 -11.92 19.58 24.15
CA MET A 154 -12.33 18.54 25.09
C MET A 154 -12.17 17.13 24.52
N LEU A 155 -12.59 16.90 23.28
CA LEU A 155 -12.39 15.63 22.57
C LEU A 155 -10.90 15.30 22.46
N ARG A 156 -10.07 16.28 22.07
CA ARG A 156 -8.61 16.14 21.95
C ARG A 156 -7.93 15.83 23.27
N ASN A 157 -8.35 16.48 24.35
CA ASN A 157 -7.80 16.20 25.68
C ASN A 157 -8.16 14.78 26.12
N ARG A 158 -9.43 14.37 25.98
CA ARG A 158 -9.87 12.99 26.30
C ARG A 158 -9.16 11.92 25.49
N ALA A 159 -8.88 12.17 24.21
CA ALA A 159 -8.11 11.25 23.38
C ALA A 159 -6.67 11.12 23.90
N ARG A 160 -6.04 12.25 24.23
CA ARG A 160 -4.68 12.30 24.79
C ARG A 160 -4.58 11.60 26.14
N ASP A 161 -5.52 11.84 27.04
CA ASP A 161 -5.55 11.24 28.39
C ASP A 161 -5.61 9.71 28.34
N ARG A 162 -6.21 9.14 27.28
CA ARG A 162 -6.28 7.69 27.03
C ARG A 162 -5.17 7.16 26.11
N GLY A 163 -4.34 8.03 25.54
CA GLY A 163 -3.29 7.64 24.59
C GLY A 163 -3.81 7.09 23.27
N VAL A 164 -5.05 7.44 22.87
CA VAL A 164 -5.71 6.91 21.67
C VAL A 164 -5.78 7.95 20.54
N LYS A 165 -6.10 7.49 19.33
CA LYS A 165 -6.33 8.40 18.20
C LYS A 165 -7.57 9.27 18.43
N LEU A 166 -7.58 10.47 17.85
CA LEU A 166 -8.71 11.39 17.98
C LEU A 166 -10.01 10.82 17.39
N SER A 167 -9.92 10.16 16.24
CA SER A 167 -11.04 9.48 15.58
C SER A 167 -11.57 8.31 16.42
N GLU A 168 -10.69 7.52 17.02
CA GLU A 168 -11.05 6.41 17.91
C GLU A 168 -11.79 6.91 19.16
N ARG A 169 -11.32 8.02 19.77
CA ARG A 169 -12.08 8.61 20.88
C ARG A 169 -13.43 9.15 20.42
N ALA A 170 -13.50 9.73 19.22
CA ALA A 170 -14.75 10.23 18.66
C ALA A 170 -15.76 9.10 18.43
N GLU A 171 -15.32 7.96 17.90
CA GLU A 171 -16.14 6.75 17.74
C GLU A 171 -16.77 6.31 19.06
N GLY A 172 -15.97 6.26 20.14
CA GLY A 172 -16.50 5.94 21.47
C GLY A 172 -17.60 6.91 21.93
N ILE A 173 -17.44 8.21 21.69
CA ILE A 173 -18.48 9.21 22.03
C ILE A 173 -19.75 9.01 21.20
N VAL A 174 -19.62 8.72 19.91
CA VAL A 174 -20.76 8.42 19.02
C VAL A 174 -21.46 7.13 19.44
N ALA A 175 -20.73 6.13 19.92
CA ALA A 175 -21.28 4.89 20.49
C ALA A 175 -21.89 5.05 21.89
N GLY A 176 -21.66 6.19 22.57
CA GLY A 176 -22.21 6.50 23.89
C GLY A 176 -21.29 6.25 25.09
N GLU A 177 -19.98 6.07 24.86
CA GLU A 177 -18.94 5.75 25.86
C GLU A 177 -18.18 6.95 26.47
#